data_AF-A0A2D8LQJ4-F1
#
_entry.id   AF-A0A2D8LQJ4-F1
#
_cell.length_a   1.000
_cell.length_b   1.000
_cell.length_c   1.000
_cell.angle_alpha   90.00
_cell.angle_beta   90.00
_cell.angle_gamma   90.00
#
_symmetry.space_group_name_H-M   'P 1'
#
loop_
_entity.id
_entity.type
_entity.pdbx_description
1 polymer ?
#
loop_
_entity_poly.entity_id
_entity_poly.type
_entity_poly.pdbx_seq_one_letter_code
_entity_poly.pdbx_strand_id
1 'polypeptide(L)'
;MAKPAARGLDLLGCPQMLQHIDSALESFLRTSIGLDARDVDVSFDPPDREWGGSLNRPTLNLFLWSINRNTDRDLAGQRAAQVDGRTVYANAPVPIELRYLVTAWSADHEDEKQLLGSTLAAVVSHRAISTDHYPQELDGLPAAELALSGTGAEQQADLWNALDGQLKPGIQVTIQTVLPGEAPTPAGAPVESLATRIADPATSRASASRRIAGIARFEGAEGLLVQAPHASTTINAVGRFAVRAEAGDELVILSDPPRRVIVPEAGGVVVD
;
A
#
# COMPACT_ATOMS: atom_id res chain seq x y z
N MET A 1 12.42 -21.42 13.85
CA MET A 1 12.05 -20.18 14.55
C MET A 1 10.78 -19.64 13.90
N ALA A 2 9.70 -19.55 14.66
CA ALA A 2 8.43 -19.04 14.14
C ALA A 2 8.57 -17.53 13.87
N LYS A 3 8.23 -17.11 12.65
CA LYS A 3 8.09 -15.71 12.27
C LYS A 3 7.02 -15.10 13.19
N PRO A 4 7.29 -13.99 13.91
CA PRO A 4 6.28 -13.39 14.76
C PRO A 4 5.09 -12.98 13.88
N ALA A 5 3.88 -13.27 14.37
CA ALA A 5 2.65 -12.83 13.73
C ALA A 5 2.72 -11.32 13.53
N ALA A 6 2.46 -10.86 12.30
CA ALA A 6 2.34 -9.44 11.99
C ALA A 6 1.33 -8.84 12.97
N ARG A 7 1.82 -8.09 13.96
CA ARG A 7 0.97 -7.26 14.81
C ARG A 7 0.21 -6.36 13.84
N GLY A 8 -1.12 -6.42 13.87
CA GLY A 8 -1.98 -5.59 13.04
C GLY A 8 -1.47 -4.15 13.11
N LEU A 9 -1.05 -3.65 11.95
CA LEU A 9 -0.36 -2.38 11.82
C LEU A 9 -1.38 -1.26 12.05
N ASP A 10 -1.60 -0.87 13.30
CA ASP A 10 -2.46 0.25 13.65
C ASP A 10 -1.70 1.58 13.47
N LEU A 11 -1.10 1.81 12.29
CA LEU A 11 -0.37 3.08 12.04
C LEU A 11 -1.32 4.27 11.87
N LEU A 12 -2.62 4.03 11.64
CA LEU A 12 -3.62 5.08 11.74
C LEU A 12 -3.70 5.65 13.17
N GLY A 13 -3.24 4.88 14.17
CA GLY A 13 -3.10 5.27 15.57
C GLY A 13 -1.66 5.49 16.04
N CYS A 14 -0.65 5.48 15.17
CA CYS A 14 0.74 5.75 15.56
C CYS A 14 1.06 7.24 15.42
N PRO A 15 0.96 8.06 16.50
CA PRO A 15 1.29 9.49 16.45
C PRO A 15 2.77 9.76 16.08
N GLN A 16 3.61 8.72 16.00
CA GLN A 16 5.05 8.80 15.77
C GLN A 16 5.47 8.32 14.37
N MET A 17 4.54 8.05 13.44
CA MET A 17 4.89 7.56 12.10
C MET A 17 5.92 8.46 11.38
N LEU A 18 5.75 9.78 11.45
CA LEU A 18 6.70 10.72 10.85
C LEU A 18 8.10 10.59 11.46
N GLN A 19 8.19 10.43 12.78
CA GLN A 19 9.47 10.25 13.49
C GLN A 19 10.19 8.96 13.08
N HIS A 20 9.42 7.89 12.79
CA HIS A 20 9.99 6.65 12.29
C HIS A 20 10.48 6.77 10.85
N ILE A 21 9.81 7.56 10.01
CA ILE A 21 10.29 7.89 8.66
C ILE A 21 11.55 8.74 8.75
N ASP A 22 11.59 9.73 9.63
CA ASP A 22 12.77 10.56 9.89
C ASP A 22 13.96 9.68 10.32
N SER A 23 13.73 8.75 11.24
CA SER A 23 14.74 7.78 11.69
C SER A 23 15.26 6.90 10.55
N ALA A 24 14.37 6.43 9.67
CA ALA A 24 14.74 5.63 8.50
C ALA A 24 15.55 6.45 7.48
N LEU A 25 15.16 7.71 7.26
CA LEU A 25 15.86 8.62 6.36
C LEU A 25 17.26 8.99 6.91
N GLU A 26 17.38 9.25 8.22
CA GLU A 26 18.68 9.47 8.87
C GLU A 26 19.58 8.24 8.73
N SER A 27 19.08 7.05 9.09
CA SER A 27 19.83 5.79 8.98
C SER A 27 20.34 5.55 7.55
N PHE A 28 19.48 5.79 6.56
CA PHE A 28 19.81 5.68 5.15
C PHE A 28 20.91 6.67 4.73
N LEU A 29 20.79 7.96 5.09
CA LEU A 29 21.76 8.99 4.69
C LEU A 29 23.10 8.78 5.37
N ARG A 30 23.11 8.46 6.67
CA ARG A 30 24.35 8.15 7.40
C ARG A 30 25.11 7.01 6.76
N THR A 31 24.39 5.94 6.40
CA THR A 31 24.99 4.77 5.75
C THR A 31 25.49 5.09 4.34
N SER A 32 24.68 5.80 3.55
CA SER A 32 24.97 6.07 2.13
C SER A 32 26.09 7.07 1.93
N ILE A 33 26.20 8.06 2.82
CA ILE A 33 27.22 9.12 2.76
C ILE A 33 28.46 8.75 3.58
N GLY A 34 28.32 7.86 4.58
CA GLY A 34 29.39 7.54 5.53
C GLY A 34 29.55 8.60 6.61
N LEU A 35 28.45 9.16 7.12
CA LEU A 35 28.47 10.17 8.18
C LEU A 35 28.67 9.51 9.56
N ASP A 36 29.79 9.78 10.22
CA ASP A 36 29.96 9.45 11.64
C ASP A 36 29.10 10.40 12.50
N ALA A 37 28.34 9.84 13.44
CA ALA A 37 27.49 10.59 14.37
C ALA A 37 28.29 11.48 15.34
N ARG A 38 29.61 11.30 15.42
CA ARG A 38 30.51 12.16 16.19
C ARG A 38 30.91 13.41 15.43
N ASP A 39 30.95 13.34 14.11
CA ASP A 39 31.49 14.40 13.24
C ASP A 39 30.39 15.25 12.63
N VAL A 40 29.24 14.65 12.30
CA VAL A 40 28.12 15.32 11.62
C VAL A 40 26.79 14.98 12.28
N ASP A 41 26.07 16.03 12.65
CA ASP A 41 24.71 15.96 13.16
C ASP A 41 23.68 15.84 12.04
N VAL A 42 22.56 15.21 12.38
CA VAL A 42 21.36 15.19 11.55
C VAL A 42 20.22 15.75 12.41
N SER A 43 19.50 16.75 11.90
CA SER A 43 18.38 17.38 12.60
C SER A 43 17.18 17.52 11.66
N PHE A 44 15.98 17.37 12.22
CA PHE A 44 14.71 17.51 11.52
C PHE A 44 13.94 18.76 11.97
N ASP A 45 14.55 19.59 12.82
CA ASP A 45 13.94 20.81 13.34
C ASP A 45 13.85 21.89 12.26
N PRO A 46 12.93 22.86 12.38
CA PRO A 46 12.90 24.02 11.49
C PRO A 46 14.22 24.80 11.60
N PRO A 47 14.94 25.03 10.48
CA PRO A 47 16.21 25.71 10.52
C PRO A 47 16.01 27.23 10.51
N ASP A 48 15.74 27.82 11.68
CA ASP A 48 15.71 29.27 11.84
C ASP A 48 17.08 29.86 12.24
N ARG A 49 17.16 31.18 12.32
CA ARG A 49 18.39 31.91 12.66
C ARG A 49 18.90 31.58 14.07
N GLU A 50 18.01 31.40 15.03
CA GLU A 50 18.37 31.08 16.41
C GLU A 50 18.94 29.65 16.50
N TRP A 51 18.24 28.71 15.87
CA TRP A 51 18.67 27.33 15.73
C TRP A 51 20.04 27.23 15.04
N GLY A 52 20.21 27.87 13.88
CA GLY A 52 21.48 27.85 13.14
C GLY A 52 22.64 28.47 13.92
N GLY A 53 22.37 29.50 14.73
CA GLY A 53 23.36 30.11 15.62
C GLY A 53 23.71 29.27 16.86
N SER A 54 22.87 28.31 17.23
CA SER A 54 23.10 27.40 18.35
C SER A 54 23.99 26.20 18.01
N LEU A 55 24.20 25.94 16.72
CA LEU A 55 24.98 24.80 16.24
C LEU A 55 26.47 24.97 16.53
N ASN A 56 27.10 23.89 17.00
CA ASN A 56 28.52 23.85 17.36
C ASN A 56 29.35 22.86 16.52
N ARG A 57 28.70 22.19 15.56
CA ARG A 57 29.29 21.19 14.67
C ARG A 57 28.57 21.19 13.32
N PRO A 58 29.18 20.61 12.28
CA PRO A 58 28.51 20.45 11.00
C PRO A 58 27.21 19.67 11.15
N THR A 59 26.13 20.19 10.58
CA THR A 59 24.79 19.63 10.71
C THR A 59 24.11 19.57 9.35
N LEU A 60 23.60 18.39 9.01
CA LEU A 60 22.66 18.20 7.93
C LEU A 60 21.24 18.36 8.48
N ASN A 61 20.52 19.37 8.00
CA ASN A 61 19.14 19.61 8.39
C ASN A 61 18.18 19.07 7.33
N LEU A 62 17.14 18.36 7.75
CA LEU A 62 16.09 17.77 6.92
C LEU A 62 14.73 18.24 7.40
N PHE A 63 14.32 19.43 6.99
CA PHE A 63 13.07 20.03 7.44
C PHE A 63 11.88 19.54 6.62
N LEU A 64 10.91 18.88 7.26
CA LEU A 64 9.64 18.48 6.64
C LEU A 64 8.73 19.70 6.44
N TRP A 65 8.69 20.24 5.22
CA TRP A 65 7.95 21.48 4.94
C TRP A 65 6.54 21.22 4.38
N SER A 66 6.26 20.02 3.88
CA SER A 66 4.94 19.69 3.34
C SER A 66 4.61 18.21 3.45
N ILE A 67 3.35 17.91 3.77
CA ILE A 67 2.76 16.58 3.82
C ILE A 67 1.53 16.60 2.92
N ASN A 68 1.54 15.80 1.86
CA ASN A 68 0.45 15.74 0.89
C ASN A 68 -0.01 14.31 0.68
N ARG A 69 -1.26 14.15 0.24
CA ARG A 69 -1.70 12.90 -0.38
C ARG A 69 -1.13 12.81 -1.78
N ASN A 70 -0.61 11.65 -2.17
CA ASN A 70 -0.14 11.43 -3.53
C ASN A 70 -1.31 10.97 -4.41
N THR A 71 -1.92 11.93 -5.12
CA THR A 71 -3.11 11.70 -5.96
C THR A 71 -2.82 10.93 -7.25
N ASP A 72 -1.58 10.94 -7.73
CA ASP A 72 -1.20 10.20 -8.95
C ASP A 72 -1.16 8.69 -8.70
N ARG A 73 -0.98 8.30 -7.44
CA ARG A 73 -0.92 6.90 -7.01
C ARG A 73 -2.16 6.45 -6.28
N ASP A 74 -3.21 7.26 -6.26
CA ASP A 74 -4.34 7.06 -5.37
C ASP A 74 -4.97 5.68 -5.57
N LEU A 75 -4.93 4.88 -4.51
CA LEU A 75 -5.54 3.56 -4.49
C LEU A 75 -6.90 3.68 -3.82
N ALA A 76 -7.95 3.29 -4.55
CA ALA A 76 -9.32 3.30 -4.04
C ALA A 76 -9.87 1.87 -3.89
N GLY A 77 -10.82 1.74 -2.96
CA GLY A 77 -11.59 0.52 -2.76
C GLY A 77 -10.97 -0.47 -1.78
N GLN A 78 -11.67 -1.60 -1.65
CA GLN A 78 -11.27 -2.70 -0.80
C GLN A 78 -10.67 -3.82 -1.64
N ARG A 79 -9.55 -4.39 -1.18
CA ARG A 79 -8.97 -5.58 -1.78
C ARG A 79 -9.27 -6.77 -0.89
N ALA A 80 -9.79 -7.82 -1.50
CA ALA A 80 -9.92 -9.10 -0.84
C ALA A 80 -8.53 -9.71 -0.62
N ALA A 81 -8.23 -10.09 0.61
CA ALA A 81 -7.02 -10.82 0.99
C ALA A 81 -7.41 -12.11 1.73
N GLN A 82 -6.55 -13.12 1.70
CA GLN A 82 -6.69 -14.31 2.52
C GLN A 82 -5.82 -14.18 3.76
N VAL A 83 -6.43 -14.23 4.94
CA VAL A 83 -5.74 -14.25 6.23
C VAL A 83 -6.30 -15.42 7.03
N ASP A 84 -5.42 -16.35 7.42
CA ASP A 84 -5.77 -17.56 8.17
C ASP A 84 -6.95 -18.36 7.56
N GLY A 85 -6.96 -18.47 6.22
CA GLY A 85 -8.01 -19.18 5.46
C GLY A 85 -9.36 -18.47 5.40
N ARG A 86 -9.44 -17.21 5.85
CA ARG A 86 -10.62 -16.36 5.75
C ARG A 86 -10.37 -15.22 4.76
N THR A 87 -11.40 -14.93 3.97
CA THR A 87 -11.40 -13.71 3.15
C THR A 87 -11.62 -12.51 4.07
N VAL A 88 -10.71 -11.54 4.01
CA VAL A 88 -10.86 -10.23 4.63
C VAL A 88 -10.84 -9.16 3.56
N TYR A 89 -11.54 -8.06 3.80
CA TYR A 89 -11.48 -6.86 2.97
C TYR A 89 -10.62 -5.82 3.68
N ALA A 90 -9.47 -5.51 3.09
CA ALA A 90 -8.61 -4.44 3.54
C ALA A 90 -8.84 -3.22 2.65
N ASN A 91 -8.95 -2.05 3.27
CA ASN A 91 -8.93 -0.79 2.52
C ASN A 91 -7.56 -0.62 1.86
N ALA A 92 -7.55 -0.05 0.66
CA ALA A 92 -6.30 0.28 0.01
C ALA A 92 -5.47 1.22 0.90
N PRO A 93 -4.14 1.03 0.96
CA PRO A 93 -3.28 1.94 1.71
C PRO A 93 -3.30 3.32 1.03
N VAL A 94 -3.22 4.38 1.83
CA VAL A 94 -3.31 5.77 1.35
C VAL A 94 -1.90 6.26 0.99
N PRO A 95 -1.61 6.53 -0.29
CA PRO A 95 -0.32 7.06 -0.71
C PRO A 95 -0.12 8.48 -0.18
N ILE A 96 1.02 8.72 0.45
CA ILE A 96 1.42 10.03 0.95
C ILE A 96 2.76 10.44 0.36
N GLU A 97 2.92 11.76 0.23
CA GLU A 97 4.13 12.42 -0.22
C GLU A 97 4.62 13.37 0.88
N LEU A 98 5.84 13.14 1.35
CA LEU A 98 6.52 13.97 2.33
C LEU A 98 7.62 14.73 1.63
N ARG A 99 7.62 16.06 1.76
CA ARG A 99 8.61 16.92 1.11
C ARG A 99 9.54 17.52 2.16
N TYR A 100 10.81 17.18 2.04
CA TYR A 100 11.88 17.67 2.89
C TYR A 100 12.70 18.73 2.16
N LEU A 101 13.06 19.79 2.88
CA LEU A 101 14.11 20.71 2.50
C LEU A 101 15.39 20.29 3.23
N VAL A 102 16.39 19.91 2.45
CA VAL A 102 17.70 19.53 2.97
C VAL A 102 18.65 20.71 2.86
N THR A 103 19.21 21.14 3.99
CA THR A 103 20.24 22.18 4.08
C THR A 103 21.44 21.71 4.88
N ALA A 104 22.60 22.30 4.67
CA ALA A 104 23.81 22.01 5.44
C ALA A 104 24.29 23.27 6.16
N TRP A 105 24.76 23.08 7.38
CA TRP A 105 25.20 24.14 8.28
C TRP A 105 26.57 23.77 8.83
N SER A 106 27.56 24.63 8.60
CA SER A 106 28.90 24.50 9.16
C SER A 106 29.52 25.89 9.36
N ALA A 107 30.62 25.95 10.11
CA ALA A 107 31.44 27.14 10.19
C ALA A 107 32.18 27.41 8.86
N ASP A 108 32.51 26.35 8.10
CA ASP A 108 33.13 26.45 6.78
C ASP A 108 32.10 26.19 5.67
N HIS A 109 32.03 27.10 4.70
CA HIS A 109 31.10 27.00 3.58
C HIS A 109 31.47 25.87 2.60
N GLU A 110 32.74 25.46 2.52
CA GLU A 110 33.13 24.32 1.69
C GLU A 110 32.61 23.00 2.29
N ASP A 111 32.58 22.86 3.61
CA ASP A 111 31.98 21.70 4.28
C ASP A 111 30.47 21.61 3.98
N GLU A 112 29.78 22.76 3.96
CA GLU A 112 28.35 22.81 3.58
C GLU A 112 28.11 22.27 2.18
N LYS A 113 28.93 22.71 1.20
CA LYS A 113 28.86 22.22 -0.18
C LYS A 113 29.19 20.74 -0.27
N GLN A 114 30.18 20.27 0.48
CA GLN A 114 30.57 18.86 0.48
C GLN A 114 29.46 17.97 1.05
N LEU A 115 28.82 18.38 2.16
CA LEU A 115 27.69 17.67 2.75
C LEU A 115 26.48 17.62 1.80
N LEU A 116 26.13 18.76 1.18
CA LEU A 116 25.04 18.80 0.20
C LEU A 116 25.37 17.99 -1.05
N GLY A 117 26.59 18.07 -1.57
CA GLY A 117 27.03 17.29 -2.73
C GLY A 117 26.98 15.79 -2.46
N SER A 118 27.38 15.36 -1.27
CA SER A 118 27.31 13.95 -0.85
C SER A 118 25.87 13.48 -0.68
N THR A 119 25.01 14.34 -0.10
CA THR A 119 23.58 14.05 0.04
C THR A 119 22.90 13.95 -1.32
N LEU A 120 23.20 14.86 -2.24
CA LEU A 120 22.73 14.81 -3.61
C LEU A 120 23.13 13.49 -4.29
N ALA A 121 24.39 13.09 -4.16
CA ALA A 121 24.89 11.84 -4.72
C ALA A 121 24.17 10.62 -4.13
N ALA A 122 23.92 10.61 -2.81
CA ALA A 122 23.19 9.53 -2.14
C ALA A 122 21.74 9.42 -2.64
N VAL A 123 21.01 10.54 -2.73
CA VAL A 123 19.62 10.59 -3.22
C VAL A 123 19.52 10.23 -4.71
N VAL A 124 20.49 10.65 -5.53
CA VAL A 124 20.48 10.30 -6.97
C VAL A 124 20.87 8.84 -7.20
N SER A 125 21.70 8.25 -6.33
CA SER A 125 22.15 6.85 -6.46
C SER A 125 21.12 5.84 -5.98
N HIS A 126 20.22 6.25 -5.07
CA HIS A 126 19.20 5.37 -4.49
C HIS A 126 17.80 5.88 -4.82
N ARG A 127 16.95 5.00 -5.38
CA ARG A 127 15.55 5.34 -5.73
C ARG A 127 14.56 5.06 -4.60
N ALA A 128 15.02 4.47 -3.51
CA ALA A 128 14.20 4.14 -2.35
C ALA A 128 15.06 4.00 -1.09
N ILE A 129 14.43 4.20 0.07
CA ILE A 129 14.97 3.84 1.38
C ILE A 129 14.71 2.34 1.59
N SER A 130 15.77 1.52 1.63
CA SER A 130 15.63 0.08 1.91
C SER A 130 14.95 -0.14 3.25
N THR A 131 14.12 -1.18 3.34
CA THR A 131 13.48 -1.59 4.60
C THR A 131 14.50 -2.01 5.67
N ASP A 132 15.76 -2.25 5.30
CA ASP A 132 16.84 -2.50 6.27
C ASP A 132 17.14 -1.28 7.15
N HIS A 133 16.76 -0.08 6.70
CA HIS A 133 16.87 1.15 7.50
C HIS A 133 15.63 1.42 8.35
N TYR A 134 14.58 0.62 8.19
CA TYR A 134 13.32 0.86 8.91
C TYR A 134 13.45 0.44 10.37
N PRO A 135 12.96 1.26 11.30
CA PRO A 135 12.71 0.78 12.66
C PRO A 135 11.56 -0.24 12.63
N GLN A 136 11.48 -1.07 13.66
CA GLN A 136 10.52 -2.17 13.74
C GLN A 136 9.06 -1.71 13.58
N GLU A 137 8.75 -0.48 13.97
CA GLU A 137 7.42 0.12 13.88
C GLU A 137 6.94 0.31 12.44
N LEU A 138 7.85 0.34 11.46
CA LEU A 138 7.49 0.39 10.03
C LEU A 138 7.47 -1.00 9.37
N ASP A 139 7.61 -2.09 10.14
CA ASP A 139 7.58 -3.46 9.62
C ASP A 139 6.31 -3.70 8.78
N GLY A 140 6.49 -4.22 7.56
CA GLY A 140 5.38 -4.52 6.65
C GLY A 140 4.94 -3.36 5.76
N LEU A 141 5.48 -2.14 5.95
CA LEU A 141 5.40 -1.10 4.94
C LEU A 141 6.35 -1.41 3.77
N PRO A 142 6.00 -1.02 2.53
CA PRO A 142 6.94 -1.07 1.42
C PRO A 142 8.10 -0.09 1.64
N ALA A 143 9.21 -0.34 0.93
CA ALA A 143 10.31 0.62 0.82
C ALA A 143 9.78 1.96 0.29
N ALA A 144 10.12 3.05 0.96
CA ALA A 144 9.68 4.39 0.60
C ALA A 144 10.49 4.88 -0.58
N GLU A 145 9.82 5.36 -1.61
CA GLU A 145 10.47 5.89 -2.81
C GLU A 145 11.08 7.25 -2.50
N LEU A 146 12.30 7.45 -2.98
CA LEU A 146 13.14 8.61 -2.70
C LEU A 146 13.46 9.31 -4.03
N ALA A 147 13.19 10.61 -4.10
CA ALA A 147 13.43 11.39 -5.31
C ALA A 147 13.86 12.83 -5.02
N LEU A 148 14.62 13.43 -5.95
CA LEU A 148 14.79 14.88 -6.00
C LEU A 148 13.53 15.53 -6.54
N SER A 149 13.16 16.67 -5.98
CA SER A 149 12.05 17.48 -6.47
C SER A 149 12.56 18.77 -7.09
N GLY A 150 11.95 19.15 -8.22
CA GLY A 150 12.12 20.49 -8.78
C GLY A 150 11.34 21.50 -7.97
N THR A 151 11.87 22.72 -7.85
CA THR A 151 11.15 23.83 -7.22
C THR A 151 10.74 24.85 -8.29
N GLY A 152 9.50 25.30 -8.27
CA GLY A 152 9.13 26.52 -8.99
C GLY A 152 9.77 27.75 -8.30
N ALA A 153 10.12 28.79 -9.07
CA ALA A 153 10.82 29.96 -8.55
C ALA A 153 10.06 30.67 -7.40
N GLU A 154 8.73 30.70 -7.44
CA GLU A 154 7.90 31.33 -6.40
C GLU A 154 7.94 30.57 -5.08
N GLN A 155 7.81 29.24 -5.12
CA GLN A 155 7.89 28.37 -3.93
C GLN A 155 9.27 28.41 -3.29
N GLN A 156 10.32 28.65 -4.09
CA GLN A 156 11.67 28.83 -3.61
C GLN A 156 11.83 30.15 -2.83
N ALA A 157 11.21 31.24 -3.29
CA ALA A 157 11.25 32.54 -2.60
C ALA A 157 10.51 32.51 -1.25
N ASP A 158 9.34 31.86 -1.19
CA ASP A 158 8.58 31.70 0.06
C ASP A 158 9.35 30.87 1.10
N LEU A 159 10.07 29.82 0.65
CA LEU A 159 10.96 29.05 1.50
C LEU A 159 12.08 29.92 2.09
N TRP A 160 12.74 30.76 1.29
CA TRP A 160 13.82 31.63 1.77
C TRP A 160 13.34 32.72 2.73
N ASN A 161 12.13 33.23 2.52
CA ASN A 161 11.50 34.18 3.43
C ASN A 161 11.21 33.55 4.80
N ALA A 162 10.85 32.26 4.83
CA ALA A 162 10.63 31.52 6.07
C ALA A 162 11.91 31.23 6.86
N LEU A 163 13.09 31.26 6.21
CA LEU A 163 14.42 31.04 6.81
C LEU A 163 15.11 32.34 7.26
N ASP A 164 14.31 33.36 7.58
CA ASP A 164 14.78 34.69 8.06
C ASP A 164 15.83 35.34 7.13
N GLY A 165 15.74 35.07 5.82
CA GLY A 165 16.58 35.68 4.79
C GLY A 165 18.01 35.16 4.67
N GLN A 166 18.39 34.08 5.38
CA GLN A 166 19.68 33.42 5.16
C GLN A 166 19.64 32.60 3.87
N LEU A 167 20.20 33.17 2.79
CA LEU A 167 20.38 32.46 1.52
C LEU A 167 21.40 31.32 1.70
N LYS A 168 20.90 30.10 1.86
CA LYS A 168 21.70 28.87 1.87
C LYS A 168 21.36 28.03 0.62
N PRO A 169 22.28 27.24 0.07
CA PRO A 169 21.89 26.21 -0.88
C PRO A 169 21.03 25.14 -0.19
N GLY A 170 19.98 24.67 -0.86
CA GLY A 170 19.09 23.62 -0.34
C GLY A 170 18.66 22.64 -1.44
N ILE A 171 18.46 21.39 -1.06
CA ILE A 171 18.00 20.31 -1.94
C ILE A 171 16.59 19.93 -1.52
N GLN A 172 15.65 19.87 -2.47
CA GLN A 172 14.32 19.33 -2.18
C GLN A 172 14.29 17.83 -2.43
N VAL A 173 13.91 17.09 -1.40
CA VAL A 173 13.81 15.64 -1.41
C VAL A 173 12.38 15.25 -1.10
N THR A 174 11.81 14.39 -1.93
CA THR A 174 10.48 13.83 -1.72
C THR A 174 10.59 12.36 -1.33
N ILE A 175 9.85 12.00 -0.29
CA ILE A 175 9.62 10.62 0.14
C ILE A 175 8.17 10.27 -0.18
N GLN A 176 7.99 9.24 -1.00
CA GLN A 176 6.66 8.67 -1.26
C GLN A 176 6.52 7.36 -0.50
N THR A 177 5.52 7.30 0.36
CA THR A 177 5.21 6.12 1.18
C THR A 177 3.70 5.94 1.28
N VAL A 178 3.23 5.02 2.11
CA VAL A 178 1.82 4.76 2.32
C VAL A 178 1.47 4.74 3.79
N LEU A 179 0.29 5.29 4.12
CA LEU A 179 -0.40 4.99 5.36
C LEU A 179 -1.20 3.70 5.17
N PRO A 180 -1.09 2.71 6.06
CA PRO A 180 -1.93 1.53 5.98
C PRO A 180 -3.41 1.95 6.13
N GLY A 181 -4.28 1.29 5.36
CA GLY A 181 -5.71 1.48 5.49
C GLY A 181 -6.24 0.97 6.83
N GLU A 182 -7.52 1.22 7.10
CA GLU A 182 -8.20 0.70 8.30
C GLU A 182 -8.05 -0.82 8.41
N ALA A 183 -8.17 -1.31 9.66
CA ALA A 183 -8.10 -2.72 9.98
C ALA A 183 -9.01 -3.55 9.04
N PRO A 184 -8.50 -4.67 8.49
CA PRO A 184 -9.29 -5.49 7.58
C PRO A 184 -10.58 -5.96 8.25
N THR A 185 -11.69 -5.89 7.51
CA THR A 185 -12.97 -6.40 7.99
C THR A 185 -13.20 -7.82 7.47
N PRO A 186 -13.69 -8.75 8.30
CA PRO A 186 -14.07 -10.07 7.82
C PRO A 186 -15.10 -9.96 6.69
N ALA A 187 -14.89 -10.72 5.61
CA ALA A 187 -15.91 -10.83 4.58
C ALA A 187 -17.20 -11.43 5.15
N GLY A 188 -18.36 -10.99 4.63
CA GLY A 188 -19.63 -11.64 4.90
C GLY A 188 -19.67 -13.10 4.41
N ALA A 189 -20.73 -13.82 4.78
CA ALA A 189 -20.94 -15.17 4.29
C ALA A 189 -20.91 -15.22 2.75
N PRO A 190 -20.29 -16.26 2.14
CA PRO A 190 -20.25 -16.39 0.69
C PRO A 190 -21.66 -16.37 0.07
N VAL A 191 -21.79 -15.74 -1.10
CA VAL A 191 -23.03 -15.82 -1.88
C VAL A 191 -23.17 -17.24 -2.43
N GLU A 192 -24.21 -17.94 -2.00
CA GLU A 192 -24.46 -19.33 -2.40
C GLU A 192 -25.41 -19.44 -3.61
N SER A 193 -26.34 -18.48 -3.75
CA SER A 193 -27.23 -18.41 -4.90
C SER A 193 -27.64 -16.98 -5.22
N LEU A 194 -27.95 -16.74 -6.50
CA LEU A 194 -28.50 -15.48 -6.99
C LEU A 194 -29.79 -15.77 -7.73
N ALA A 195 -30.91 -15.24 -7.24
CA ALA A 195 -32.19 -15.31 -7.92
C ALA A 195 -32.50 -13.97 -8.62
N THR A 196 -32.88 -14.04 -9.89
CA THR A 196 -33.34 -12.89 -10.67
C THR A 196 -34.78 -13.13 -11.08
N ARG A 197 -35.65 -12.14 -10.86
CA ARG A 197 -37.04 -12.17 -11.31
C ARG A 197 -37.31 -10.96 -12.19
N ILE A 198 -37.85 -11.21 -13.38
CA ILE A 198 -38.32 -10.19 -14.32
C ILE A 198 -39.84 -10.33 -14.36
N ALA A 199 -40.57 -9.24 -14.14
CA ALA A 199 -42.01 -9.19 -14.25
C ALA A 199 -42.42 -8.02 -15.13
N ASP A 200 -43.41 -8.23 -15.99
CA ASP A 200 -44.03 -7.15 -16.75
C ASP A 200 -45.13 -6.53 -15.88
N PRO A 201 -45.07 -5.25 -15.50
CA PRO A 201 -46.08 -4.64 -14.64
C PRO A 201 -47.46 -4.51 -15.33
N ALA A 202 -47.52 -4.58 -16.65
CA ALA A 202 -48.78 -4.51 -17.42
C ALA A 202 -49.43 -5.87 -17.67
N THR A 203 -48.70 -6.98 -17.44
CA THR A 203 -49.23 -8.34 -17.63
C THR A 203 -48.94 -9.23 -16.41
N SER A 204 -49.61 -10.37 -16.27
CA SER A 204 -49.27 -11.32 -15.20
C SER A 204 -48.01 -12.16 -15.51
N ARG A 205 -47.25 -11.82 -16.57
CA ARG A 205 -46.08 -12.58 -16.99
C ARG A 205 -44.88 -12.27 -16.10
N ALA A 206 -44.27 -13.33 -15.58
CA ALA A 206 -42.99 -13.26 -14.88
C ALA A 206 -42.06 -14.37 -15.37
N SER A 207 -40.75 -14.10 -15.35
CA SER A 207 -39.69 -15.06 -15.57
C SER A 207 -38.73 -14.99 -14.39
N ALA A 208 -38.32 -16.15 -13.89
CA ALA A 208 -37.33 -16.26 -12.83
C ALA A 208 -36.14 -17.08 -13.33
N SER A 209 -34.96 -16.77 -12.82
CA SER A 209 -33.73 -17.51 -13.09
C SER A 209 -32.93 -17.58 -11.80
N ARG A 210 -32.54 -18.78 -11.38
CA ARG A 210 -31.63 -19.02 -10.26
C ARG A 210 -30.25 -19.39 -10.80
N ARG A 211 -29.20 -18.76 -10.27
CA ARG A 211 -27.80 -19.17 -10.47
C ARG A 211 -27.27 -19.71 -9.15
N ILE A 212 -26.58 -20.84 -9.22
CA ILE A 212 -26.00 -21.54 -8.07
C ILE A 212 -24.49 -21.36 -8.12
N ALA A 213 -23.90 -21.00 -6.98
CA ALA A 213 -22.46 -20.98 -6.83
C ALA A 213 -21.95 -22.41 -6.53
N GLY A 214 -20.88 -22.81 -7.20
CA GLY A 214 -20.26 -24.12 -7.04
C GLY A 214 -18.77 -24.03 -6.73
N ILE A 215 -18.28 -25.00 -5.95
CA ILE A 215 -16.86 -25.17 -5.62
C ILE A 215 -16.43 -26.59 -6.00
N ALA A 216 -15.42 -26.71 -6.84
CA ALA A 216 -14.74 -27.96 -7.14
C ALA A 216 -13.46 -28.07 -6.30
N ARG A 217 -13.35 -29.12 -5.48
CA ARG A 217 -12.26 -29.36 -4.53
C ARG A 217 -11.39 -30.54 -4.94
N PHE A 218 -10.98 -30.57 -6.20
CA PHE A 218 -10.07 -31.60 -6.71
C PHE A 218 -9.05 -30.99 -7.67
N GLU A 219 -7.91 -31.67 -7.80
CA GLU A 219 -6.81 -31.25 -8.66
C GLU A 219 -7.21 -31.32 -10.15
N GLY A 220 -6.79 -30.34 -10.95
CA GLY A 220 -7.13 -30.28 -12.38
C GLY A 220 -8.56 -29.81 -12.66
N ALA A 221 -9.26 -29.23 -11.68
CA ALA A 221 -10.61 -28.70 -11.88
C ALA A 221 -10.65 -27.44 -12.78
N GLU A 222 -9.58 -26.65 -12.80
CA GLU A 222 -9.51 -25.41 -13.58
C GLU A 222 -9.80 -25.66 -15.07
N GLY A 223 -10.67 -24.85 -15.65
CA GLY A 223 -11.01 -24.92 -17.08
C GLY A 223 -12.03 -26.00 -17.44
N LEU A 224 -12.37 -26.92 -16.53
CA LEU A 224 -13.38 -27.95 -16.82
C LEU A 224 -14.77 -27.34 -17.00
N LEU A 225 -15.56 -27.94 -17.90
CA LEU A 225 -16.93 -27.55 -18.17
C LEU A 225 -17.88 -28.16 -17.14
N VAL A 226 -18.73 -27.31 -16.57
CA VAL A 226 -19.89 -27.70 -15.76
C VAL A 226 -21.14 -27.55 -16.61
N GLN A 227 -21.85 -28.66 -16.83
CA GLN A 227 -23.10 -28.71 -17.57
C GLN A 227 -24.30 -28.81 -16.62
N ALA A 228 -25.29 -27.96 -16.85
CA ALA A 228 -26.63 -28.01 -16.26
C ALA A 228 -27.66 -28.23 -17.38
N PRO A 229 -28.92 -28.59 -17.07
CA PRO A 229 -29.93 -28.89 -18.09
C PRO A 229 -30.17 -27.79 -19.13
N HIS A 230 -30.01 -26.51 -18.72
CA HIS A 230 -30.30 -25.35 -19.57
C HIS A 230 -29.15 -24.32 -19.63
N ALA A 231 -27.97 -24.66 -19.12
CA ALA A 231 -26.82 -23.77 -19.10
C ALA A 231 -25.51 -24.55 -18.94
N SER A 232 -24.40 -23.91 -19.26
CA SER A 232 -23.07 -24.42 -18.93
C SER A 232 -22.15 -23.27 -18.53
N THR A 233 -21.07 -23.61 -17.84
CA THR A 233 -20.02 -22.66 -17.43
C THR A 233 -18.70 -23.40 -17.26
N THR A 234 -17.60 -22.68 -17.07
CA THR A 234 -16.29 -23.27 -16.78
C THR A 234 -15.86 -22.97 -15.35
N ILE A 235 -15.02 -23.83 -14.80
CA ILE A 235 -14.41 -23.64 -13.48
C ILE A 235 -13.21 -22.69 -13.62
N ASN A 236 -13.14 -21.68 -12.77
CA ASN A 236 -12.02 -20.73 -12.77
C ASN A 236 -10.76 -21.28 -12.07
N ALA A 237 -9.68 -20.51 -12.09
CA ALA A 237 -8.38 -20.87 -11.48
C ALA A 237 -8.41 -21.16 -9.98
N VAL A 238 -9.46 -20.76 -9.27
CA VAL A 238 -9.64 -21.03 -7.82
C VAL A 238 -10.72 -22.08 -7.56
N GLY A 239 -11.08 -22.87 -8.56
CA GLY A 239 -12.02 -23.99 -8.41
C GLY A 239 -13.49 -23.57 -8.25
N ARG A 240 -13.87 -22.34 -8.62
CA ARG A 240 -15.25 -21.83 -8.46
C ARG A 240 -15.97 -21.69 -9.79
N PHE A 241 -17.28 -21.89 -9.78
CA PHE A 241 -18.16 -21.70 -10.94
C PHE A 241 -19.54 -21.18 -10.53
N ALA A 242 -20.30 -20.64 -11.48
CA ALA A 242 -21.68 -20.21 -11.25
C ALA A 242 -22.57 -20.45 -12.48
N VAL A 243 -23.49 -21.40 -12.37
CA VAL A 243 -24.34 -21.87 -13.48
C VAL A 243 -25.82 -21.64 -13.16
N ARG A 244 -26.65 -21.43 -14.18
CA ARG A 244 -28.10 -21.39 -14.01
C ARG A 244 -28.61 -22.82 -13.81
N ALA A 245 -29.31 -23.05 -12.71
CA ALA A 245 -29.91 -24.34 -12.38
C ALA A 245 -31.02 -24.19 -11.34
N GLU A 246 -31.98 -25.10 -11.37
CA GLU A 246 -33.11 -25.26 -10.44
C GLU A 246 -32.77 -26.31 -9.37
N ALA A 247 -33.53 -26.31 -8.27
CA ALA A 247 -33.39 -27.37 -7.26
C ALA A 247 -33.75 -28.74 -7.87
N GLY A 248 -32.92 -29.75 -7.62
CA GLY A 248 -33.08 -31.09 -8.20
C GLY A 248 -32.40 -31.29 -9.55
N ASP A 249 -31.89 -30.24 -10.20
CA ASP A 249 -31.09 -30.39 -11.43
C ASP A 249 -29.80 -31.18 -11.14
N GLU A 250 -29.41 -32.07 -12.05
CA GLU A 250 -28.10 -32.74 -12.01
C GLU A 250 -27.08 -31.88 -12.76
N LEU A 251 -26.01 -31.48 -12.05
CA LEU A 251 -24.84 -30.86 -12.64
C LEU A 251 -23.79 -31.92 -12.96
N VAL A 252 -23.19 -31.85 -14.14
CA VAL A 252 -22.12 -32.75 -14.57
C VAL A 252 -20.85 -31.94 -14.83
N ILE A 253 -19.77 -32.25 -14.11
CA ILE A 253 -18.44 -31.72 -14.37
C ILE A 253 -17.71 -32.70 -15.29
N LEU A 254 -17.31 -32.22 -16.47
CA LEU A 254 -16.62 -33.00 -17.50
C LEU A 254 -15.14 -33.25 -17.13
N SER A 255 -14.95 -33.98 -16.03
CA SER A 255 -13.68 -34.59 -15.60
C SER A 255 -13.61 -36.04 -16.08
N ASP A 256 -12.45 -36.68 -15.93
CA ASP A 256 -12.29 -38.12 -16.18
C ASP A 256 -11.93 -38.84 -14.86
N PRO A 257 -12.85 -39.61 -14.26
CA PRO A 257 -14.25 -39.84 -14.65
C PRO A 257 -15.14 -38.62 -14.36
N PRO A 258 -16.31 -38.47 -15.04
CA PRO A 258 -17.18 -37.32 -14.85
C PRO A 258 -17.81 -37.31 -13.46
N ARG A 259 -17.77 -36.16 -12.79
CA ARG A 259 -18.35 -35.96 -11.46
C ARG A 259 -19.74 -35.35 -11.57
N ARG A 260 -20.65 -35.76 -10.70
CA ARG A 260 -22.06 -35.34 -10.72
C ARG A 260 -22.52 -34.87 -9.36
N VAL A 261 -23.37 -33.84 -9.33
CA VAL A 261 -23.96 -33.32 -8.09
C VAL A 261 -25.38 -32.83 -8.33
N ILE A 262 -26.28 -33.09 -7.38
CA ILE A 262 -27.66 -32.59 -7.42
C ILE A 262 -27.72 -31.21 -6.79
N VAL A 263 -28.39 -30.27 -7.44
CA VAL A 263 -28.57 -28.90 -6.92
C VAL A 263 -29.53 -28.92 -5.73
N PRO A 264 -29.14 -28.40 -4.55
CA PRO A 264 -30.00 -28.37 -3.38
C PRO A 264 -31.09 -27.29 -3.46
N GLU A 265 -32.13 -27.45 -2.63
CA GLU A 265 -33.21 -26.45 -2.49
C GLU A 265 -32.67 -25.08 -2.04
N ALA A 266 -31.70 -25.08 -1.13
CA ALA A 266 -31.03 -23.88 -0.65
C ALA A 266 -29.50 -24.06 -0.71
N GLY A 267 -28.81 -22.95 -0.94
CA GLY A 267 -27.35 -22.89 -0.96
C GLY A 267 -26.70 -23.23 -2.30
N GLY A 268 -25.39 -23.51 -2.21
CA GLY A 268 -24.50 -23.82 -3.33
C GLY A 268 -24.21 -25.30 -3.48
N VAL A 269 -23.30 -25.66 -4.38
CA VAL A 269 -22.81 -27.04 -4.54
C VAL A 269 -21.32 -27.13 -4.25
N VAL A 270 -20.91 -28.22 -3.62
CA VAL A 270 -19.49 -28.58 -3.47
C VAL A 270 -19.30 -29.92 -4.15
N VAL A 271 -18.28 -30.01 -5.00
CA VAL A 271 -17.90 -31.23 -5.72
C VAL A 271 -16.47 -31.56 -5.35
N ASP A 272 -16.32 -32.57 -4.51
CA ASP A 272 -15.03 -33.18 -4.18
C ASP A 272 -14.60 -34.17 -5.25
#